data_AF-A0A444KGP8-F1
#
_entry.id   AF-A0A444KGP8-F1
#
_cell.length_a   1.000
_cell.length_b   1.000
_cell.length_c   1.000
_cell.angle_alpha   90.00
_cell.angle_beta   90.00
_cell.angle_gamma   90.00
#
_symmetry.space_group_name_H-M   'P 1'
#
loop_
_entity.id
_entity.type
_entity.pdbx_description
1 polymer ?
#
loop_
_entity_poly.entity_id
_entity_poly.type
_entity_poly.pdbx_seq_one_letter_code
_entity_poly.pdbx_strand_id
1 'polypeptide(L)'
;MIDSGFETKSLRMELLLLVTFQAPAADVERIMEAVVAITPLPMGKYDSNAYQSAQGIERYRPLDGAAAGAENELRRRPGTVEVSFEIADDQALA
;
A
#
# COMPACT_ATOMS: atom_id res chain seq x y z
N MET A 1 -39.00 1.28 -3.89
CA MET A 1 -38.71 0.62 -5.17
C MET A 1 -38.13 1.69 -6.09
N ILE A 2 -37.23 1.31 -7.00
CA ILE A 2 -36.75 2.24 -8.03
C ILE A 2 -37.78 2.16 -9.15
N ASP A 3 -38.63 3.18 -9.24
CA ASP A 3 -39.83 3.18 -10.09
C ASP A 3 -39.57 3.79 -11.48
N SER A 4 -38.32 4.18 -11.74
CA SER A 4 -37.83 4.68 -13.03
C SER A 4 -36.47 4.06 -13.37
N GLY A 5 -36.27 3.73 -14.65
CA GLY A 5 -34.95 3.29 -15.12
C GLY A 5 -33.90 4.40 -14.95
N PHE A 6 -32.65 4.02 -14.79
CA PHE A 6 -31.50 4.93 -14.79
C PHE A 6 -30.58 4.62 -15.96
N GLU A 7 -29.98 5.66 -16.52
CA GLU A 7 -28.97 5.51 -17.56
C GLU A 7 -27.62 5.21 -16.91
N THR A 8 -26.93 4.18 -17.43
CA THR A 8 -25.56 3.85 -17.03
C THR A 8 -24.58 4.35 -18.08
N LYS A 9 -23.40 4.78 -17.65
CA LYS A 9 -22.30 5.09 -18.55
C LYS A 9 -21.48 3.82 -18.79
N SER A 10 -20.98 3.65 -20.02
CA SER A 10 -19.98 2.62 -20.30
C SER A 10 -18.75 2.82 -19.42
N LEU A 11 -18.28 1.76 -18.79
CA LEU A 11 -17.08 1.74 -17.96
C LEU A 11 -15.98 0.99 -18.70
N ARG A 12 -14.74 1.43 -18.52
CA ARG A 12 -13.54 0.70 -18.93
C ARG A 12 -12.85 0.19 -17.66
N MET A 13 -12.51 -1.08 -17.66
CA MET A 13 -11.59 -1.63 -16.67
C MET A 13 -10.16 -1.42 -17.16
N GLU A 14 -9.31 -0.94 -16.27
CA GLU A 14 -7.89 -0.74 -16.52
C GLU A 14 -7.10 -1.60 -15.52
N LEU A 15 -5.98 -2.16 -15.98
CA LEU A 15 -5.08 -2.92 -15.11
C LEU A 15 -4.32 -1.92 -14.24
N LEU A 16 -4.32 -2.17 -12.94
CA LEU A 16 -3.49 -1.47 -11.96
C LEU A 16 -2.64 -2.49 -11.21
N LEU A 17 -1.52 -2.04 -10.69
CA LEU A 17 -0.68 -2.79 -9.79
C LEU A 17 -1.11 -2.51 -8.35
N LEU A 18 -1.38 -3.56 -7.58
CA LEU A 18 -1.57 -3.45 -6.14
C LEU A 18 -0.20 -3.44 -5.47
N VAL A 19 0.17 -2.29 -4.93
CA VAL A 19 1.38 -2.13 -4.13
C VAL A 19 1.02 -2.41 -2.68
N THR A 20 1.78 -3.29 -2.02
CA THR A 20 1.70 -3.51 -0.58
C THR A 20 3.06 -3.31 0.06
N PHE A 21 3.06 -2.67 1.23
CA PHE A 21 4.28 -2.53 2.03
C PHE A 21 3.96 -2.64 3.52
N GLN A 22 4.99 -3.01 4.29
CA GLN A 22 4.92 -3.09 5.74
C GLN A 22 5.82 -2.04 6.36
N ALA A 23 5.31 -1.33 7.37
CA ALA A 23 6.05 -0.27 8.06
C ALA A 23 5.59 -0.13 9.52
N PRO A 24 6.40 0.48 10.40
CA PRO A 24 5.92 0.95 11.68
C PRO A 24 4.74 1.90 11.49
N ALA A 25 3.68 1.76 12.28
CA ALA A 25 2.48 2.59 12.17
C ALA A 25 2.78 4.11 12.26
N ALA A 26 3.82 4.49 13.01
CA ALA A 26 4.23 5.88 13.17
C ALA A 26 4.85 6.50 11.89
N ASP A 27 5.33 5.68 10.96
CA ASP A 27 5.96 6.15 9.72
C ASP A 27 4.98 6.24 8.54
N VAL A 28 3.77 5.69 8.67
CA VAL A 28 2.83 5.57 7.55
C VAL A 28 2.49 6.92 6.95
N GLU A 29 2.18 7.93 7.77
CA GLU A 29 1.82 9.26 7.29
C GLU A 29 2.92 9.86 6.42
N ARG A 30 4.16 9.87 6.94
CA ARG A 30 5.33 10.38 6.23
C ARG A 30 5.61 9.61 4.92
N ILE A 31 5.36 8.30 4.91
CA ILE A 31 5.52 7.49 3.69
C ILE A 31 4.42 7.85 2.68
N MET A 32 3.17 7.95 3.11
CA MET A 32 2.05 8.25 2.22
C MET A 32 2.11 9.66 1.65
N GLU A 33 2.56 10.65 2.43
CA GLU A 33 2.87 12.00 1.93
C GLU A 33 3.88 11.95 0.76
N ALA A 34 4.95 11.15 0.92
CA ALA A 34 5.96 10.98 -0.14
C ALA A 34 5.41 10.20 -1.35
N VAL A 35 4.61 9.17 -1.14
CA VAL A 35 3.96 8.40 -2.21
C VAL A 35 3.06 9.32 -3.04
N VAL A 36 2.16 10.06 -2.41
CA VAL A 36 1.19 10.94 -3.09
C VAL A 36 1.87 12.10 -3.81
N ALA A 37 3.00 12.60 -3.28
CA ALA A 37 3.81 13.61 -3.96
C ALA A 37 4.43 13.10 -5.28
N ILE A 38 4.71 11.80 -5.39
CA ILE A 38 5.28 11.17 -6.59
C ILE A 38 4.18 10.70 -7.54
N THR A 39 3.19 9.98 -7.01
CA THR A 39 2.05 9.45 -7.74
C THR A 39 0.78 9.70 -6.93
N PRO A 40 -0.04 10.70 -7.31
CA PRO A 40 -1.34 10.88 -6.69
C PRO A 40 -2.16 9.59 -6.79
N LEU A 41 -2.99 9.31 -5.77
CA LEU A 41 -3.79 8.08 -5.68
C LEU A 41 -5.28 8.41 -5.81
N PRO A 42 -5.76 8.83 -7.00
CA PRO A 42 -7.10 9.34 -7.16
C PRO A 42 -8.16 8.23 -7.12
N MET A 43 -9.25 8.48 -6.39
CA MET A 43 -10.46 7.67 -6.47
C MET A 43 -11.69 8.57 -6.35
N GLY A 44 -12.35 8.87 -7.45
CA GLY A 44 -13.44 9.84 -7.47
C GLY A 44 -12.97 11.26 -7.07
N LYS A 45 -13.32 11.71 -5.86
CA LYS A 45 -12.93 13.02 -5.31
C LYS A 45 -11.89 12.93 -4.19
N TYR A 46 -11.14 11.83 -4.14
CA TYR A 46 -10.04 11.61 -3.21
C TYR A 46 -8.71 11.66 -3.99
N ASP A 47 -7.64 12.12 -3.35
CA ASP A 47 -6.28 12.24 -3.91
C ASP A 47 -5.25 11.32 -3.23
N SER A 48 -5.64 10.67 -2.13
CA SER A 48 -4.82 9.73 -1.35
C SER A 48 -5.62 8.47 -0.96
N ASN A 49 -6.07 7.69 -1.94
CA ASN A 49 -6.81 6.45 -1.69
C ASN A 49 -5.86 5.28 -1.37
N ALA A 50 -5.87 4.82 -0.12
CA ALA A 50 -5.09 3.68 0.36
C ALA A 50 -5.84 2.95 1.49
N TYR A 51 -5.43 1.71 1.75
CA TYR A 51 -5.88 0.91 2.88
C TYR A 51 -4.72 0.67 3.86
N GLN A 52 -5.02 0.66 5.16
CA GLN A 52 -4.08 0.30 6.22
C GLN A 52 -4.70 -0.78 7.11
N SER A 53 -3.94 -1.84 7.39
CA SER A 53 -4.36 -2.92 8.28
C SER A 53 -4.30 -2.52 9.77
N ALA A 54 -4.84 -3.38 10.63
CA ALA A 54 -4.52 -3.35 12.05
C ALA A 54 -3.03 -3.66 12.30
N GLN A 55 -2.51 -3.24 13.45
CA GLN A 55 -1.13 -3.53 13.85
C GLN A 55 -0.91 -5.02 14.11
N GLY A 56 0.17 -5.55 13.56
CA GLY A 56 0.65 -6.91 13.77
C GLY A 56 2.05 -6.95 14.39
N ILE A 57 2.67 -8.12 14.30
CA ILE A 57 4.05 -8.37 14.75
C ILE A 57 4.84 -8.92 13.57
N GLU A 58 5.81 -8.15 13.08
CA GLU A 58 6.80 -8.64 12.12
C GLU A 58 7.79 -9.58 12.85
N ARG A 59 8.12 -10.72 12.24
CA ARG A 59 8.95 -11.77 12.88
C ARG A 59 9.99 -12.31 11.91
N TYR A 60 11.26 -12.16 12.25
CA TYR A 60 12.36 -12.68 11.45
C TYR A 60 13.60 -12.95 12.31
N ARG A 61 14.48 -13.82 11.84
CA ARG A 61 15.82 -14.02 12.42
C ARG A 61 16.85 -13.62 11.36
N PRO A 62 17.58 -12.51 11.56
CA PRO A 62 18.67 -12.14 10.67
C PRO A 62 19.73 -13.24 10.58
N LEU A 63 20.11 -13.60 9.35
CA LEU A 63 21.23 -14.51 9.08
C LEU A 63 22.50 -13.70 8.74
N ASP A 64 23.63 -14.38 8.63
CA ASP A 64 24.87 -13.78 8.14
C ASP A 64 24.64 -13.10 6.78
N GLY A 65 25.07 -11.84 6.66
CA GLY A 65 24.83 -11.00 5.48
C GLY A 65 23.55 -10.15 5.52
N ALA A 66 22.69 -10.32 6.53
CA ALA A 66 21.57 -9.40 6.73
C ALA A 66 22.07 -7.99 7.08
N ALA A 67 21.42 -6.95 6.55
CA ALA A 67 21.80 -5.55 6.79
C ALA A 67 21.82 -5.15 8.28
N ALA A 68 21.01 -5.82 9.11
CA ALA A 68 20.95 -5.59 10.55
C ALA A 68 21.98 -6.41 11.36
N GLY A 69 22.86 -7.18 10.69
CA GLY A 69 23.74 -8.17 11.31
C GLY A 69 23.01 -9.47 11.66
N ALA A 70 23.75 -10.57 11.78
CA ALA A 70 23.20 -11.88 12.15
C ALA A 70 22.78 -11.92 13.62
N GLU A 71 21.71 -12.65 13.92
CA GLU A 71 21.23 -12.86 15.29
C GLU A 71 20.85 -14.31 15.52
N ASN A 72 21.12 -14.80 16.74
CA ASN A 72 20.68 -16.13 17.16
C ASN A 72 19.21 -16.15 17.60
N GLU A 73 18.67 -14.99 18.00
CA GLU A 73 17.32 -14.87 18.52
C GLU A 73 16.30 -14.47 17.44
N LEU A 74 15.04 -14.83 17.65
CA LEU A 74 13.95 -14.40 16.78
C LEU A 74 13.59 -12.95 17.13
N ARG A 75 13.79 -12.03 16.21
CA ARG A 75 13.34 -10.65 16.34
C ARG A 75 11.82 -10.58 16.16
N ARG A 76 11.19 -9.72 16.96
CA ARG A 76 9.75 -9.40 16.89
C ARG A 76 9.56 -7.90 16.91
N ARG A 77 8.92 -7.33 15.89
CA ARG A 77 8.60 -5.90 15.81
C ARG A 77 7.08 -5.70 15.89
N PRO A 78 6.53 -5.46 17.10
CA PRO A 78 5.13 -5.09 17.24
C PRO A 78 4.89 -3.71 16.64
N GLY A 79 3.63 -3.41 16.31
CA GLY A 79 3.24 -2.10 15.78
C GLY A 79 3.51 -1.92 14.29
N THR A 80 3.81 -3.01 13.59
CA THR A 80 3.93 -3.01 12.12
C THR A 80 2.55 -3.12 11.51
N VAL A 81 2.22 -2.28 10.54
CA VAL A 81 1.00 -2.37 9.73
C VAL A 81 1.35 -2.72 8.30
N GLU A 82 0.40 -3.29 7.58
CA GLU A 82 0.45 -3.38 6.13
C GLU A 82 -0.38 -2.24 5.53
N VAL A 83 0.16 -1.60 4.51
CA VAL A 83 -0.51 -0.56 3.74
C VAL A 83 -0.59 -1.02 2.29
N SER A 84 -1.73 -0.79 1.65
CA SER A 84 -1.92 -1.10 0.24
C SER A 84 -2.61 0.01 -0.53
N PHE A 85 -2.20 0.20 -1.78
CA PHE A 85 -2.80 1.14 -2.72
C PHE A 85 -2.55 0.68 -4.16
N GLU A 86 -3.32 1.22 -5.10
CA GLU A 86 -3.24 0.86 -6.52
C GLU A 86 -2.52 1.96 -7.29
N ILE A 87 -1.61 1.56 -8.20
CA ILE A 87 -0.93 2.48 -9.13
C ILE A 87 -1.09 1.98 -10.56
N ALA A 88 -0.89 2.88 -11.54
CA ALA A 88 -0.82 2.49 -12.94
C ALA A 88 0.32 1.48 -13.17
N ASP A 89 0.12 0.59 -14.15
CA ASP A 89 1.17 -0.34 -14.57
C ASP A 89 2.42 0.43 -15.05
N ASP A 90 3.59 -0.18 -14.88
CA ASP A 90 4.84 0.41 -15.29
C ASP A 90 4.81 0.64 -16.81
N GLN A 91 5.10 1.87 -17.23
CA GLN A 91 5.30 2.11 -18.65
C GLN A 91 6.61 1.46 -19.07
N ALA A 92 6.60 0.78 -20.22
CA ALA A 92 7.82 0.27 -20.81
C ALA A 92 8.86 1.39 -20.90
N LEU A 93 10.04 1.17 -20.33
CA LEU A 93 11.18 2.08 -20.50
C LEU A 93 11.46 2.19 -22.00
N ALA A 94 11.37 3.42 -22.52
CA ALA A 94 11.61 3.76 -23.92
C ALA A 94 13.09 3.62 -24.30
#